data_AF-A0A835S2V4-F1
#
_entry.id   AF-A0A835S2V4-F1
#
_cell.length_a   1.000
_cell.length_b   1.000
_cell.length_c   1.000
_cell.angle_alpha   90.00
_cell.angle_beta   90.00
_cell.angle_gamma   90.00
#
_symmetry.space_group_name_H-M   'P 1'
#
loop_
_entity.id
_entity.type
_entity.pdbx_description
1 polymer ?
#
loop_
_entity_poly.entity_id
_entity_poly.type
_entity_poly.pdbx_seq_one_letter_code
_entity_poly.pdbx_strand_id
1 'polypeptide(L)'
;MLPSNKLHVAILMVYNSVNKQLLSPHKEPPSMEKVNAKVEAFRSKGNEALDKQQFSDLIIEWIQKDLHIVLANRMILALLAAPVMAIKTKSAAMNVPRIRPIAEKVPTPLIISAYSVGLVLLQDSRQLHSRSHPSRFHQLTSPQPPVDPSRPPPRSGGAVTLRSRYFSQATLQSNIHSNVIPNTFEYLMSFYIGTPAKNILAIVDTGSDLTWLQCKPCYSCYKQLLPLFDPALSTTYKSVSCESDSCSALPSHDCGSTSQCRYEYSYGDQSYVVGYLATESLGFDSGNSSRLEEVRKVLFGCTHESNGTFDAAGAGLVGLGGGQLSLVTQLGDAIGHKFSYCLPPIDNNSSNGRLKFGSQAVNTDPNAVSTSIITGTPDTFFFLNLESIRVGNETEGIAVKPAQVGSHGGNIIIDSGTTLTFIDDETLQTLISRLTNSVKMPQVSDPDGLFTLCFEDSDGVESAQSKLPDITFHFSGADVVLKPRNMFVKIDEKILCLGLLSTEGMDSKIGIFGNIAQQNFNIAYDLDAKTLTLAPADCTKV
;
A
#
# COMPACT_ATOMS: atom_id res chain seq x y z
N MET A 1 -37.27 -16.68 -14.40
CA MET A 1 -37.89 -15.71 -13.47
C MET A 1 -36.81 -14.87 -12.81
N LEU A 2 -36.74 -13.57 -13.08
CA LEU A 2 -35.94 -12.58 -12.34
C LEU A 2 -36.37 -12.51 -10.87
N PRO A 3 -35.59 -13.04 -9.91
CA PRO A 3 -35.89 -12.90 -8.50
C PRO A 3 -35.38 -11.51 -8.08
N SER A 4 -36.27 -10.61 -7.67
CA SER A 4 -35.90 -9.25 -7.27
C SER A 4 -34.81 -9.22 -6.21
N ASN A 5 -34.77 -10.23 -5.32
CA ASN A 5 -33.73 -10.38 -4.31
C ASN A 5 -32.34 -10.60 -4.91
N LYS A 6 -32.22 -11.42 -5.96
CA LYS A 6 -30.92 -11.66 -6.62
C LYS A 6 -30.46 -10.42 -7.39
N LEU A 7 -31.38 -9.72 -8.04
CA LEU A 7 -31.08 -8.47 -8.72
C LEU A 7 -30.63 -7.39 -7.73
N HIS A 8 -31.30 -7.27 -6.59
CA HIS A 8 -30.93 -6.32 -5.54
C HIS A 8 -29.54 -6.60 -4.98
N VAL A 9 -29.20 -7.87 -4.70
CA VAL A 9 -27.84 -8.26 -4.26
C VAL A 9 -26.78 -7.91 -5.29
N ALA A 10 -27.01 -8.18 -6.58
CA ALA A 10 -26.10 -7.80 -7.65
C ALA A 10 -25.89 -6.28 -7.74
N ILE A 11 -26.96 -5.49 -7.54
CA ILE A 11 -26.87 -4.03 -7.49
C ILE A 11 -26.05 -3.56 -6.26
N LEU A 12 -26.24 -4.17 -5.09
CA LEU A 12 -25.46 -3.85 -3.89
C LEU A 12 -23.97 -4.09 -4.11
N MET A 13 -23.61 -5.20 -4.75
CA MET A 13 -22.21 -5.53 -5.08
C MET A 13 -21.60 -4.50 -6.03
N VAL A 14 -22.33 -4.08 -7.07
CA VAL A 14 -21.88 -3.03 -7.98
C VAL A 14 -21.70 -1.69 -7.27
N TYR A 15 -22.64 -1.28 -6.41
CA TYR A 15 -22.52 -0.04 -5.64
C TYR A 15 -21.35 -0.07 -4.65
N ASN A 16 -21.08 -1.23 -4.03
CA ASN A 16 -19.90 -1.42 -3.19
C ASN A 16 -18.60 -1.27 -3.99
N SER A 17 -18.53 -1.85 -5.18
CA SER A 17 -17.38 -1.70 -6.09
C SER A 17 -17.20 -0.24 -6.56
N VAL A 18 -18.29 0.41 -6.97
CA VAL A 18 -18.31 1.81 -7.42
C VAL A 18 -17.87 2.78 -6.32
N ASN A 19 -18.33 2.57 -5.08
CA ASN A 19 -17.94 3.41 -3.94
C ASN A 19 -16.48 3.18 -3.51
N LYS A 20 -15.89 2.03 -3.85
CA LYS A 20 -14.46 1.76 -3.65
C LYS A 20 -13.58 2.38 -4.73
N GLN A 21 -14.07 2.46 -5.98
CA GLN A 21 -13.24 2.83 -7.14
C GLN A 21 -13.38 4.30 -7.59
N LEU A 22 -14.50 4.98 -7.28
CA LEU A 22 -14.71 6.38 -7.69
C LEU A 22 -14.48 7.35 -6.52
N LEU A 23 -13.66 8.38 -6.74
CA LEU A 23 -13.45 9.55 -5.86
C LEU A 23 -14.69 10.47 -5.79
N SER A 24 -15.86 9.90 -5.51
CA SER A 24 -17.14 10.62 -5.39
C SER A 24 -17.79 10.34 -4.03
N PRO A 25 -18.68 11.23 -3.53
CA PRO A 25 -19.42 10.97 -2.29
C PRO A 25 -20.12 9.61 -2.35
N HIS A 26 -20.09 8.89 -1.23
CA HIS A 26 -20.66 7.55 -1.10
C HIS A 26 -22.07 7.50 -1.67
N LYS A 27 -22.28 6.67 -2.69
CA LYS A 27 -23.57 6.50 -3.35
C LYS A 27 -24.38 5.43 -2.65
N GLU A 28 -25.61 5.75 -2.27
CA GLU A 28 -26.52 4.78 -1.70
C GLU A 28 -27.18 3.94 -2.81
N PRO A 29 -27.21 2.61 -2.66
CA PRO A 29 -27.90 1.74 -3.61
C PRO A 29 -29.42 1.98 -3.60
N PRO A 30 -30.12 1.73 -4.72
CA PRO A 30 -31.57 1.89 -4.79
C PRO A 30 -32.30 0.94 -3.82
N SER A 31 -33.35 1.43 -3.18
CA SER A 31 -34.17 0.63 -2.27
C SER A 31 -34.82 -0.55 -2.99
N MET A 32 -35.10 -1.62 -2.22
CA MET A 32 -35.75 -2.83 -2.74
C MET A 32 -37.08 -2.52 -3.44
N GLU A 33 -37.84 -1.52 -2.97
CA GLU A 33 -39.07 -1.05 -3.60
C GLU A 33 -38.85 -0.52 -5.02
N LYS A 34 -37.79 0.27 -5.25
CA LYS A 34 -37.41 0.76 -6.59
C LYS A 34 -36.94 -0.37 -7.50
N VAL A 35 -36.23 -1.35 -6.95
CA VAL A 35 -35.80 -2.54 -7.70
C VAL A 35 -37.01 -3.37 -8.12
N ASN A 36 -37.98 -3.59 -7.23
CA ASN A 36 -39.23 -4.29 -7.54
C ASN A 36 -40.03 -3.60 -8.66
N ALA A 37 -40.18 -2.27 -8.59
CA ALA A 37 -40.89 -1.51 -9.62
C ALA A 37 -40.24 -1.64 -11.01
N LYS A 38 -38.90 -1.66 -11.10
CA LYS A 38 -38.20 -1.91 -12.36
C LYS A 38 -38.39 -3.34 -12.85
N VAL A 39 -38.31 -4.33 -11.96
CA VAL A 39 -38.54 -5.74 -12.32
C VAL A 39 -39.96 -5.93 -12.89
N GLU A 40 -40.97 -5.29 -12.29
CA GLU A 40 -42.35 -5.30 -12.81
C GLU A 40 -42.47 -4.61 -14.18
N ALA A 41 -41.77 -3.48 -14.39
CA ALA A 41 -41.73 -2.80 -15.68
C ALA A 41 -41.01 -3.60 -16.78
N PHE A 42 -40.03 -4.44 -16.43
CA PHE A 42 -39.41 -5.37 -17.38
C PHE A 42 -40.35 -6.54 -17.72
N ARG A 43 -41.08 -7.06 -16.71
CA ARG A 43 -42.09 -8.11 -16.92
C ARG A 43 -43.24 -7.66 -17.81
N SER A 44 -43.72 -6.43 -17.65
CA SER A 44 -44.82 -5.89 -18.48
C SER A 44 -44.43 -5.67 -19.95
N LYS A 45 -43.13 -5.67 -20.27
CA LYS A 45 -42.59 -5.61 -21.63
C LYS A 45 -42.31 -7.00 -22.23
N GLY A 46 -42.66 -8.09 -21.54
CA GLY A 46 -42.47 -9.47 -22.02
C GLY A 46 -41.08 -10.04 -21.79
N ASN A 47 -40.22 -9.39 -20.99
CA ASN A 47 -38.88 -9.88 -20.71
C ASN A 47 -38.88 -10.82 -19.49
N GLU A 48 -38.37 -12.04 -19.66
CA GLU A 48 -38.28 -13.06 -18.58
C GLU A 48 -36.99 -12.96 -17.74
N ALA A 49 -35.94 -12.34 -18.31
CA ALA A 49 -34.62 -12.12 -17.72
C ALA A 49 -33.99 -10.80 -18.21
N LEU A 50 -33.07 -10.24 -17.42
CA LEU A 50 -32.21 -9.12 -17.82
C LEU A 50 -30.96 -9.70 -18.45
N ASP A 51 -30.65 -9.31 -19.69
CA ASP A 51 -29.35 -9.61 -20.27
C ASP A 51 -28.26 -8.68 -19.72
N LYS A 52 -26.99 -8.99 -20.03
CA LYS A 52 -25.82 -8.24 -19.55
C LYS A 52 -25.88 -6.76 -19.97
N GLN A 53 -26.37 -6.46 -21.17
CA GLN A 53 -26.44 -5.09 -21.68
C GLN A 53 -27.54 -4.30 -20.96
N GLN A 54 -28.72 -4.88 -20.81
CA GLN A 54 -29.84 -4.27 -20.10
C GLN A 54 -29.54 -4.05 -18.61
N PHE A 55 -28.80 -4.97 -17.97
CA PHE A 55 -28.33 -4.78 -16.61
C PHE A 55 -27.31 -3.65 -16.52
N SER A 56 -26.34 -3.60 -17.44
CA SER A 56 -25.37 -2.49 -17.52
C SER A 56 -26.05 -1.14 -17.70
N ASP A 57 -27.01 -1.05 -18.63
CA ASP A 57 -27.75 0.18 -18.90
C ASP A 57 -28.57 0.64 -17.68
N LEU A 58 -29.17 -0.30 -16.93
CA LEU A 58 -29.90 -0.02 -15.69
C LEU A 58 -28.98 0.54 -14.59
N ILE A 59 -27.79 -0.05 -14.43
CA ILE A 59 -26.78 0.41 -13.48
C ILE A 59 -26.28 1.81 -13.86
N ILE A 60 -25.98 2.04 -15.14
CA ILE A 60 -25.55 3.33 -15.67
C ILE A 60 -26.65 4.38 -15.44
N GLU A 61 -27.92 4.07 -15.72
CA GLU A 61 -29.07 4.94 -15.48
C GLU A 61 -29.12 5.43 -14.03
N TRP A 62 -28.93 4.54 -13.05
CA TRP A 62 -28.98 4.88 -11.63
C TRP A 62 -27.74 5.60 -11.12
N ILE A 63 -26.55 5.22 -11.59
CA ILE A 63 -25.29 5.87 -11.21
C ILE A 63 -25.18 7.29 -11.80
N GLN A 64 -25.68 7.52 -13.01
CA GLN A 64 -25.65 8.82 -13.70
C GLN A 64 -26.71 9.79 -13.16
N LYS A 65 -27.83 9.29 -12.63
CA LYS A 65 -28.89 10.13 -12.05
C LYS A 65 -28.39 10.98 -10.87
N ASP A 66 -27.38 10.51 -10.14
CA ASP A 66 -26.73 11.24 -9.04
C ASP A 66 -25.73 12.31 -9.52
N LEU A 67 -25.15 12.15 -10.72
CA LEU A 67 -24.22 13.13 -11.28
C LEU A 67 -24.94 14.42 -11.70
N HIS A 68 -26.15 14.31 -12.25
CA HIS A 68 -26.96 15.46 -12.63
C HIS A 68 -27.49 16.25 -11.43
N ILE A 69 -27.84 15.60 -10.33
CA ILE A 69 -28.31 16.28 -9.11
C ILE A 69 -27.16 17.01 -8.42
N VAL A 70 -25.97 16.40 -8.37
CA VAL A 70 -24.78 17.06 -7.85
C VAL A 70 -24.41 18.26 -8.74
N LEU A 71 -24.32 18.10 -10.06
CA LEU A 71 -24.03 19.21 -10.98
C LEU A 71 -25.10 20.31 -10.96
N ALA A 72 -26.39 19.96 -10.85
CA ALA A 72 -27.48 20.92 -10.74
C ALA A 72 -27.41 21.70 -9.42
N ASN A 73 -27.17 21.03 -8.30
CA ASN A 73 -27.02 21.70 -6.99
C ASN A 73 -25.77 22.60 -6.95
N ARG A 74 -24.67 22.20 -7.59
CA ARG A 74 -23.45 23.04 -7.74
C ARG A 74 -23.73 24.29 -8.60
N MET A 75 -24.45 24.13 -9.70
CA MET A 75 -24.86 25.24 -10.57
C MET A 75 -25.85 26.18 -9.88
N ILE A 76 -26.81 25.66 -9.11
CA ILE A 76 -27.76 26.47 -8.33
C ILE A 76 -27.04 27.29 -7.27
N LEU A 77 -26.09 26.68 -6.53
CA LEU A 77 -25.32 27.39 -5.50
C LEU A 77 -24.46 28.52 -6.11
N ALA A 78 -23.82 28.27 -7.25
CA ALA A 78 -23.05 29.28 -7.99
C ALA A 78 -23.93 30.42 -8.49
N LEU A 79 -25.11 30.11 -9.05
CA LEU A 79 -26.07 31.09 -9.54
C LEU A 79 -26.65 31.98 -8.43
N LEU A 80 -26.83 31.45 -7.22
CA LEU A 80 -27.33 32.21 -6.07
C LEU A 80 -26.23 33.06 -5.39
N ALA A 81 -25.02 32.53 -5.26
CA ALA A 81 -23.95 33.18 -4.49
C ALA A 81 -23.10 34.18 -5.30
N ALA A 82 -22.86 33.92 -6.59
CA ALA A 82 -22.01 34.77 -7.42
C ALA A 82 -22.52 36.21 -7.60
N PRO A 83 -23.82 36.48 -7.79
CA PRO A 83 -24.35 37.85 -7.88
C PRO A 83 -24.09 38.67 -6.61
N VAL A 84 -24.32 38.06 -5.44
CA VAL A 84 -24.13 38.73 -4.14
C VAL A 84 -22.66 39.05 -3.90
N MET A 85 -21.75 38.12 -4.20
CA MET A 85 -20.31 38.34 -4.06
C MET A 85 -19.78 39.38 -5.05
N ALA A 86 -20.24 39.36 -6.31
CA ALA A 86 -19.83 40.34 -7.30
C ALA A 86 -20.27 41.76 -6.93
N ILE A 87 -21.50 41.94 -6.43
CA ILE A 87 -22.00 43.25 -5.99
C ILE A 87 -21.22 43.76 -4.79
N LYS A 88 -20.96 42.92 -3.78
CA LYS A 88 -20.15 43.29 -2.61
C LYS A 88 -18.72 43.66 -3.00
N THR A 89 -18.11 42.87 -3.89
CA THR A 89 -16.73 43.10 -4.37
C THR A 89 -16.63 44.40 -5.15
N LYS A 90 -17.58 44.67 -6.05
CA LYS A 90 -17.60 45.93 -6.80
C LYS A 90 -17.85 47.12 -5.87
N SER A 91 -18.79 47.01 -4.93
CA SER A 91 -19.07 48.06 -3.94
C SER A 91 -17.83 48.37 -3.08
N ALA A 92 -17.12 47.34 -2.60
CA ALA A 92 -15.87 47.52 -1.87
C ALA A 92 -14.79 48.19 -2.72
N ALA A 93 -14.63 47.79 -3.99
CA ALA A 93 -13.65 48.38 -4.89
C ALA A 93 -13.95 49.86 -5.21
N MET A 94 -15.23 50.26 -5.29
CA MET A 94 -15.65 51.66 -5.46
C MET A 94 -15.27 52.54 -4.26
N ASN A 95 -15.09 51.96 -3.07
CA ASN A 95 -14.69 52.69 -1.87
C ASN A 95 -13.16 52.88 -1.76
N VAL A 96 -12.38 52.34 -2.69
CA VAL A 96 -10.92 52.48 -2.71
C VAL A 96 -10.50 53.51 -3.77
N PRO A 97 -10.01 54.72 -3.39
CA PRO A 97 -9.76 55.82 -4.32
C PRO A 97 -8.82 55.48 -5.49
N ARG A 98 -7.81 54.63 -5.25
CA ARG A 98 -6.84 54.21 -6.27
C ARG A 98 -7.41 53.21 -7.29
N ILE A 99 -8.45 52.45 -6.92
CA ILE A 99 -9.00 51.36 -7.74
C ILE A 99 -10.36 51.75 -8.36
N ARG A 100 -11.04 52.75 -7.79
CA ARG A 100 -12.34 53.27 -8.26
C ARG A 100 -12.43 53.53 -9.77
N PRO A 101 -11.49 54.23 -10.44
CA PRO A 101 -11.60 54.50 -11.88
C PRO A 101 -11.57 53.24 -12.76
N ILE A 102 -10.96 52.17 -12.25
CA ILE A 102 -10.89 50.86 -12.89
C ILE A 102 -12.18 50.09 -12.61
N ALA A 103 -12.63 50.08 -11.34
CA ALA A 103 -13.86 49.39 -10.92
C ALA A 103 -15.13 49.95 -11.60
N GLU A 104 -15.16 51.25 -11.93
CA GLU A 104 -16.23 51.89 -12.68
C GLU A 104 -16.35 51.34 -14.11
N LYS A 105 -15.22 51.04 -14.75
CA LYS A 105 -15.15 50.57 -16.14
C LYS A 105 -15.43 49.07 -16.29
N VAL A 106 -15.40 48.29 -15.20
CA VAL A 106 -15.65 46.84 -15.25
C VAL A 106 -17.16 46.56 -15.10
N PRO A 107 -17.81 45.95 -16.10
CA PRO A 107 -19.21 45.57 -16.01
C PRO A 107 -19.45 44.55 -14.89
N THR A 108 -20.47 44.77 -14.06
CA THR A 108 -20.86 43.83 -13.00
C THR A 108 -21.13 42.41 -13.50
N PRO A 109 -21.75 42.19 -14.68
CA PRO A 109 -21.95 40.85 -15.23
C PRO A 109 -20.65 40.06 -15.44
N LEU A 110 -19.55 40.71 -15.82
CA LEU A 110 -18.25 40.05 -15.99
C LEU A 110 -17.69 39.54 -14.65
N ILE A 111 -17.87 40.31 -13.58
CA ILE A 111 -17.48 39.91 -12.22
C ILE A 111 -18.35 38.74 -11.74
N ILE A 112 -19.65 38.76 -12.03
CA ILE A 112 -20.56 37.64 -11.73
C ILE A 112 -20.11 36.38 -12.46
N SER A 113 -19.83 36.46 -13.76
CA SER A 113 -19.34 35.30 -14.54
C SER A 113 -18.05 34.73 -13.96
N ALA A 114 -17.11 35.59 -13.55
CA ALA A 114 -15.87 35.15 -12.92
C ALA A 114 -16.11 34.43 -11.58
N TYR A 115 -16.99 34.95 -10.72
CA TYR A 115 -17.35 34.26 -9.46
C TYR A 115 -18.17 32.98 -9.68
N SER A 116 -19.04 32.93 -10.69
CA SER A 116 -19.79 31.72 -11.02
C SER A 116 -18.86 30.59 -11.46
N VAL A 117 -17.93 30.89 -12.38
CA VAL A 117 -16.90 29.92 -12.82
C VAL A 117 -16.01 29.54 -11.64
N GLY A 118 -15.56 30.52 -10.85
CA GLY A 118 -14.76 30.28 -9.66
C GLY A 118 -15.46 29.36 -8.65
N LEU A 119 -16.72 29.59 -8.31
CA LEU A 119 -17.47 28.76 -7.35
C LEU A 119 -17.71 27.33 -7.85
N VAL A 120 -17.99 27.15 -9.15
CA VAL A 120 -18.17 25.83 -9.74
C VAL A 120 -16.86 25.03 -9.70
N LEU A 121 -15.71 25.70 -9.90
CA LEU A 121 -14.38 25.07 -9.87
C LEU A 121 -13.79 24.95 -8.45
N LEU A 122 -14.13 25.85 -7.52
CA LEU A 122 -13.59 25.89 -6.16
C LEU A 122 -14.14 24.82 -5.23
N GLN A 123 -15.24 24.14 -5.59
CA GLN A 123 -15.74 23.01 -4.81
C GLN A 123 -14.87 21.75 -4.95
N ASP A 124 -13.99 21.68 -5.95
CA ASP A 124 -12.88 20.70 -5.98
C ASP A 124 -11.65 21.22 -5.22
N SER A 125 -11.64 22.49 -4.78
CA SER A 125 -10.44 23.15 -4.23
C SER A 125 -10.27 23.05 -2.72
N ARG A 126 -11.22 22.49 -1.97
CA ARG A 126 -10.94 22.06 -0.58
C ARG A 126 -9.95 20.89 -0.51
N GLN A 127 -9.62 20.25 -1.64
CA GLN A 127 -8.46 19.34 -1.76
C GLN A 127 -7.26 19.95 -2.50
N LEU A 128 -7.40 21.10 -3.20
CA LEU A 128 -6.30 21.72 -3.96
C LEU A 128 -5.47 22.73 -3.17
N HIS A 129 -5.80 23.05 -1.91
CA HIS A 129 -4.92 23.85 -1.04
C HIS A 129 -3.71 23.07 -0.48
N SER A 130 -3.56 21.79 -0.79
CA SER A 130 -2.28 21.05 -0.60
C SER A 130 -1.34 21.16 -1.82
N ARG A 131 -1.78 21.70 -2.97
CA ARG A 131 -1.00 21.71 -4.23
C ARG A 131 -0.66 23.12 -4.74
N SER A 132 0.05 23.91 -3.93
CA SER A 132 0.68 25.14 -4.44
C SER A 132 2.17 25.26 -4.12
N HIS A 133 2.97 24.33 -4.67
CA HIS A 133 4.27 24.70 -5.23
C HIS A 133 4.45 24.03 -6.61
N PRO A 134 4.71 24.81 -7.68
CA PRO A 134 4.99 24.25 -8.98
C PRO A 134 6.43 23.71 -8.99
N SER A 135 6.58 22.39 -9.02
CA SER A 135 7.81 21.77 -9.51
C SER A 135 7.96 22.13 -10.99
N ARG A 136 8.89 23.04 -11.29
CA ARG A 136 9.32 23.29 -12.67
C ARG A 136 9.92 22.01 -13.24
N PHE A 137 9.19 21.38 -14.14
CA PHE A 137 9.78 20.55 -15.18
C PHE A 137 10.59 21.45 -16.13
N HIS A 138 11.91 21.39 -16.06
CA HIS A 138 12.74 21.75 -17.21
C HIS A 138 12.84 20.54 -18.13
N GLN A 139 12.18 20.61 -19.28
CA GLN A 139 12.54 19.83 -20.45
C GLN A 139 14.00 20.12 -20.81
N LEU A 140 14.86 19.11 -20.79
CA LEU A 140 16.18 19.16 -21.42
C LEU A 140 16.15 18.31 -22.68
N THR A 141 15.74 18.93 -23.79
CA THR A 141 16.10 18.49 -25.15
C THR A 141 16.50 19.71 -25.98
N SER A 142 17.81 19.98 -26.07
CA SER A 142 18.45 20.65 -27.23
C SER A 142 19.98 20.73 -27.07
N PRO A 143 20.74 20.88 -28.19
CA PRO A 143 22.07 20.32 -28.37
C PRO A 143 23.20 21.11 -27.71
N GLN A 144 24.29 20.40 -27.38
CA GLN A 144 25.49 20.96 -26.77
C GLN A 144 26.36 21.77 -27.77
N PRO A 145 26.97 22.89 -27.33
CA PRO A 145 28.11 23.51 -28.01
C PRO A 145 29.45 22.84 -27.60
N PRO A 146 30.53 23.01 -28.39
CA PRO A 146 31.77 22.27 -28.20
C PRO A 146 32.57 22.72 -26.96
N VAL A 147 33.20 21.74 -26.31
CA VAL A 147 33.94 21.86 -25.04
C VAL A 147 35.37 22.38 -25.26
N ASP A 148 35.75 23.42 -24.51
CA ASP A 148 37.12 23.94 -24.39
C ASP A 148 37.97 23.03 -23.47
N PRO A 149 39.10 22.43 -23.93
CA PRO A 149 39.87 21.45 -23.16
C PRO A 149 40.75 22.03 -22.03
N SER A 150 40.72 23.33 -21.76
CA SER A 150 41.74 23.99 -20.91
C SER A 150 41.39 24.16 -19.42
N ARG A 151 40.28 23.61 -18.91
CA ARG A 151 39.84 23.82 -17.51
C ARG A 151 39.74 22.50 -16.70
N PRO A 152 40.43 22.37 -15.54
CA PRO A 152 40.35 21.15 -14.73
C PRO A 152 39.03 21.10 -13.94
N PRO A 153 38.48 19.90 -13.65
CA PRO A 153 37.18 19.75 -13.00
C PRO A 153 37.26 20.06 -11.48
N PRO A 154 36.17 20.56 -10.88
CA PRO A 154 36.10 20.81 -9.45
C PRO A 154 35.96 19.49 -8.67
N ARG A 155 36.68 19.40 -7.54
CA ARG A 155 36.73 18.25 -6.63
C ARG A 155 35.34 17.97 -6.02
N SER A 156 34.95 16.70 -6.04
CA SER A 156 33.80 16.13 -5.36
C SER A 156 33.93 16.24 -3.84
N GLY A 157 32.94 16.86 -3.20
CA GLY A 157 32.74 16.80 -1.75
C GLY A 157 32.29 15.40 -1.33
N GLY A 158 32.92 14.86 -0.29
CA GLY A 158 32.75 13.49 0.16
C GLY A 158 31.36 13.18 0.73
N ALA A 159 30.96 11.91 0.59
CA ALA A 159 29.83 11.31 1.28
C ALA A 159 30.01 11.46 2.80
N VAL A 160 29.14 12.22 3.44
CA VAL A 160 29.06 12.29 4.90
C VAL A 160 28.28 11.08 5.37
N THR A 161 28.99 10.08 5.89
CA THR A 161 28.40 8.97 6.63
C THR A 161 27.91 9.53 7.97
N LEU A 162 26.61 9.69 8.14
CA LEU A 162 26.01 9.90 9.46
C LEU A 162 26.24 8.61 10.27
N ARG A 163 27.32 8.57 11.05
CA ARG A 163 27.49 7.56 12.09
C ARG A 163 26.35 7.75 13.09
N SER A 164 25.35 6.87 13.06
CA SER A 164 24.35 6.72 14.11
C SER A 164 25.08 6.51 15.45
N ARG A 165 25.23 7.60 16.21
CA ARG A 165 25.72 7.57 17.61
C ARG A 165 24.54 7.62 18.59
N TYR A 166 23.33 7.25 18.15
CA TYR A 166 22.11 7.44 18.95
C TYR A 166 21.74 6.25 19.82
N PHE A 167 22.31 5.07 19.62
CA PHE A 167 22.16 3.94 20.53
C PHE A 167 23.30 3.89 21.53
N SER A 168 23.05 4.43 22.72
CA SER A 168 23.81 4.08 23.91
C SER A 168 23.71 2.55 24.10
N GLN A 169 24.80 1.85 23.82
CA GLN A 169 25.30 0.52 24.23
C GLN A 169 24.62 -0.21 25.41
N ALA A 170 23.30 -0.22 25.51
CA ALA A 170 22.60 -1.29 26.19
C ALA A 170 22.50 -2.42 25.16
N THR A 171 23.35 -3.43 25.31
CA THR A 171 23.18 -4.72 24.63
C THR A 171 21.76 -5.18 24.88
N LEU A 172 20.88 -5.01 23.88
CA LEU A 172 19.67 -5.79 23.78
C LEU A 172 20.09 -7.25 23.94
N GLN A 173 19.38 -8.01 24.78
CA GLN A 173 19.49 -9.46 24.67
C GLN A 173 19.09 -9.79 23.24
N SER A 174 19.99 -10.41 22.48
CA SER A 174 19.92 -10.60 21.02
C SER A 174 18.83 -11.58 20.57
N ASN A 175 17.80 -11.76 21.39
CA ASN A 175 16.76 -12.77 21.31
C ASN A 175 15.35 -12.15 21.49
N ILE A 176 15.18 -10.92 20.98
CA ILE A 176 13.85 -10.30 20.92
C ILE A 176 13.07 -10.84 19.72
N HIS A 177 11.76 -10.98 19.91
CA HIS A 177 10.86 -11.49 18.90
C HIS A 177 9.44 -10.94 19.10
N SER A 178 8.62 -11.12 18.07
CA SER A 178 7.22 -10.74 18.05
C SER A 178 6.38 -11.85 17.44
N ASN A 179 5.14 -12.00 17.92
CA ASN A 179 4.15 -12.83 17.23
C ASN A 179 3.70 -12.13 15.95
N VAL A 180 3.52 -12.93 14.89
CA VAL A 180 2.98 -12.47 13.61
C VAL A 180 1.65 -13.17 13.37
N ILE A 181 0.59 -12.40 13.15
CA ILE A 181 -0.79 -12.88 13.13
C ILE A 181 -1.36 -12.62 11.73
N PRO A 182 -1.90 -13.64 11.03
CA PRO A 182 -2.66 -13.42 9.80
C PRO A 182 -3.81 -12.45 10.03
N ASN A 183 -3.96 -11.48 9.12
CA ASN A 183 -5.05 -10.53 9.18
C ASN A 183 -5.45 -10.09 7.78
N THR A 184 -6.54 -10.64 7.25
CA THR A 184 -7.21 -10.22 6.00
C THR A 184 -6.28 -9.58 4.96
N PHE A 185 -5.60 -10.41 4.16
CA PHE A 185 -4.62 -10.01 3.12
C PHE A 185 -3.24 -9.52 3.62
N GLU A 186 -3.09 -9.24 4.92
CA GLU A 186 -1.86 -8.75 5.56
C GLU A 186 -1.44 -9.63 6.75
N TYR A 187 -0.30 -9.29 7.37
CA TYR A 187 0.18 -9.90 8.61
C TYR A 187 0.47 -8.80 9.63
N LEU A 188 -0.02 -8.97 10.86
CA LEU A 188 0.19 -8.03 11.95
C LEU A 188 1.24 -8.55 12.93
N MET A 189 2.22 -7.73 13.30
CA MET A 189 3.11 -8.00 14.42
C MET A 189 2.58 -7.39 15.71
N SER A 190 2.74 -8.13 16.81
CA SER A 190 2.53 -7.62 18.16
C SER A 190 3.81 -7.02 18.74
N PHE A 191 3.70 -5.82 19.29
CA PHE A 191 4.77 -5.14 20.03
C PHE A 191 4.16 -4.18 21.05
N TYR A 192 4.99 -3.62 21.91
CA TYR A 192 4.57 -2.69 22.95
C TYR A 192 5.06 -1.28 22.63
N ILE A 193 4.28 -0.26 22.96
CA ILE A 193 4.68 1.14 22.78
C ILE A 193 4.32 2.01 24.00
N GLY A 194 5.20 2.95 24.31
CA GLY A 194 4.98 4.00 25.31
C GLY A 194 5.35 3.60 26.73
N THR A 195 5.28 4.59 27.63
CA THR A 195 5.48 4.40 29.07
C THR A 195 4.30 5.01 29.85
N PRO A 196 3.36 4.19 30.37
CA PRO A 196 3.40 2.73 30.48
C PRO A 196 3.18 2.01 29.13
N ALA A 197 3.82 0.84 28.99
CA ALA A 197 3.79 0.02 27.79
C ALA A 197 2.37 -0.49 27.46
N LYS A 198 1.96 -0.30 26.20
CA LYS A 198 0.69 -0.81 25.67
C LYS A 198 0.95 -1.75 24.50
N ASN A 199 0.35 -2.93 24.53
CA ASN A 199 0.42 -3.86 23.40
C ASN A 199 -0.42 -3.32 22.23
N ILE A 200 0.18 -3.35 21.04
CA ILE A 200 -0.41 -2.92 19.77
C ILE A 200 -0.12 -3.96 18.69
N LEU A 201 -1.01 -4.01 17.69
CA LEU A 201 -0.83 -4.76 16.45
C LEU A 201 -0.64 -3.78 15.29
N ALA A 202 0.31 -4.05 14.41
CA ALA A 202 0.54 -3.26 13.20
C ALA A 202 1.11 -4.12 12.07
N ILE A 203 0.91 -3.69 10.83
CA ILE A 203 1.27 -4.42 9.61
C ILE A 203 2.78 -4.67 9.56
N VAL A 204 3.18 -5.89 9.20
CA VAL A 204 4.57 -6.27 8.93
C VAL A 204 4.88 -5.91 7.47
N ASP A 205 5.62 -4.83 7.26
CA ASP A 205 5.85 -4.30 5.91
C ASP A 205 7.34 -4.15 5.60
N THR A 206 7.83 -4.96 4.68
CA THR A 206 9.22 -4.90 4.16
C THR A 206 9.35 -3.98 2.94
N GLY A 207 8.23 -3.45 2.43
CA GLY A 207 8.16 -2.49 1.34
C GLY A 207 8.18 -1.03 1.78
N SER A 208 8.25 -0.71 3.08
CA SER A 208 8.37 0.67 3.56
C SER A 208 9.27 0.83 4.79
N ASP A 209 9.68 2.07 5.05
CA ASP A 209 10.65 2.38 6.11
C ASP A 209 9.97 2.83 7.42
N LEU A 210 9.11 3.86 7.40
CA LEU A 210 8.66 4.45 8.65
C LEU A 210 7.66 3.53 9.38
N THR A 211 7.99 3.13 10.60
CA THR A 211 6.99 2.60 11.54
C THR A 211 6.07 3.73 12.00
N TRP A 212 4.75 3.60 11.85
CA TRP A 212 3.79 4.62 12.27
C TRP A 212 2.52 4.01 12.88
N LEU A 213 1.86 4.79 13.75
CA LEU A 213 0.61 4.43 14.40
C LEU A 213 -0.37 5.60 14.38
N GLN A 214 -1.68 5.31 14.38
CA GLN A 214 -2.69 6.35 14.53
C GLN A 214 -2.69 6.93 15.95
N CYS A 215 -2.58 8.26 16.01
CA CYS A 215 -2.42 9.04 17.21
C CYS A 215 -3.63 9.92 17.51
N LYS A 216 -3.79 10.28 18.78
CA LYS A 216 -4.69 11.36 19.20
C LYS A 216 -4.04 12.74 19.08
N PRO A 217 -4.82 13.78 18.70
CA PRO A 217 -6.15 13.68 18.09
C PRO A 217 -6.05 13.13 16.67
N CYS A 218 -6.92 12.21 16.27
CA CYS A 218 -7.03 11.91 14.84
C CYS A 218 -8.08 12.83 14.19
N TYR A 219 -7.71 13.47 13.08
CA TYR A 219 -8.59 14.35 12.32
C TYR A 219 -9.41 13.59 11.27
N SER A 220 -8.78 12.64 10.57
CA SER A 220 -9.43 11.80 9.57
C SER A 220 -8.68 10.47 9.46
N CYS A 221 -9.17 9.44 10.16
CA CYS A 221 -8.51 8.13 10.23
C CYS A 221 -9.42 7.00 9.78
N TYR A 222 -8.83 5.90 9.33
CA TYR A 222 -9.53 4.62 9.29
C TYR A 222 -9.90 4.18 10.72
N LYS A 223 -10.99 3.41 10.81
CA LYS A 223 -11.45 2.89 12.10
C LYS A 223 -10.56 1.73 12.52
N GLN A 224 -10.00 1.81 13.72
CA GLN A 224 -9.29 0.69 14.36
C GLN A 224 -10.01 0.21 15.62
N LEU A 225 -9.78 -1.04 15.99
CA LEU A 225 -10.37 -1.71 17.16
C LEU A 225 -9.65 -1.35 18.46
N LEU A 226 -8.32 -1.33 18.43
CA LEU A 226 -7.51 -0.92 19.59
C LEU A 226 -7.59 0.60 19.77
N PRO A 227 -7.46 1.14 20.99
CA PRO A 227 -7.42 2.59 21.20
C PRO A 227 -6.27 3.26 20.44
N LEU A 228 -6.52 4.44 19.88
CA LEU A 228 -5.47 5.30 19.30
C LEU A 228 -4.36 5.56 20.32
N PHE A 229 -3.11 5.62 19.84
CA PHE A 229 -1.99 6.01 20.67
C PHE A 229 -2.18 7.46 21.15
N ASP A 230 -1.96 7.71 22.44
CA ASP A 230 -2.13 9.03 23.03
C ASP A 230 -0.77 9.56 23.50
N PRO A 231 -0.13 10.45 22.72
CA PRO A 231 1.19 10.99 23.05
C PRO A 231 1.24 11.64 24.43
N ALA A 232 0.14 12.23 24.90
CA ALA A 232 0.09 12.92 26.20
C ALA A 232 0.14 11.95 27.39
N LEU A 233 -0.15 10.66 27.18
CA LEU A 233 -0.15 9.63 28.21
C LEU A 233 1.15 8.85 28.30
N SER A 234 2.09 9.08 27.38
CA SER A 234 3.40 8.40 27.39
C SER A 234 4.49 9.33 27.89
N THR A 235 5.17 8.93 28.96
CA THR A 235 6.30 9.71 29.51
C THR A 235 7.57 9.64 28.67
N THR A 236 7.61 8.75 27.67
CA THR A 236 8.76 8.56 26.78
C THR A 236 8.55 9.11 25.36
N TYR A 237 7.35 9.62 25.06
CA TYR A 237 7.07 10.31 23.82
C TYR A 237 7.86 11.62 23.73
N LYS A 238 8.52 11.85 22.60
CA LYS A 238 9.13 13.16 22.29
C LYS A 238 8.94 13.51 20.82
N SER A 239 8.46 14.72 20.55
CA SER A 239 8.37 15.23 19.18
C SER A 239 9.76 15.43 18.58
N VAL A 240 9.90 15.17 17.28
CA VAL A 240 11.11 15.45 16.52
C VAL A 240 11.03 16.83 15.87
N SER A 241 12.10 17.61 16.02
CA SER A 241 12.22 18.94 15.41
C SER A 241 12.41 18.83 13.90
N CYS A 242 11.84 19.78 13.16
CA CYS A 242 12.06 19.94 11.73
C CYS A 242 13.56 20.03 11.35
N GLU A 243 14.36 20.70 12.16
CA GLU A 243 15.80 20.91 11.89
C GLU A 243 16.65 19.65 12.11
N SER A 244 16.04 18.55 12.56
CA SER A 244 16.78 17.31 12.78
C SER A 244 17.10 16.59 11.47
N ASP A 245 18.26 15.94 11.44
CA ASP A 245 18.66 15.06 10.33
C ASP A 245 17.62 13.94 10.10
N SER A 246 16.98 13.46 11.17
CA SER A 246 15.90 12.46 11.10
C SER A 246 14.68 12.95 10.32
N CYS A 247 14.37 14.26 10.35
CA CYS A 247 13.29 14.82 9.55
C CYS A 247 13.66 14.84 8.06
N SER A 248 14.92 15.18 7.76
CA SER A 248 15.43 15.22 6.39
C SER A 248 15.51 13.84 5.72
N ALA A 249 15.48 12.76 6.51
CA ALA A 249 15.44 11.39 6.02
C ALA A 249 14.06 10.97 5.47
N LEU A 250 12.99 11.73 5.74
CA LEU A 250 11.65 11.44 5.23
C LEU A 250 11.55 11.82 3.74
N PRO A 251 10.93 10.96 2.90
CA PRO A 251 10.75 11.23 1.47
C PRO A 251 9.89 12.47 1.19
N SER A 252 8.91 12.73 2.04
CA SER A 252 8.08 13.93 2.01
C SER A 252 7.89 14.44 3.44
N HIS A 253 8.37 15.65 3.69
CA HIS A 253 8.22 16.34 4.96
C HIS A 253 7.96 17.83 4.75
N ASP A 254 7.26 18.43 5.73
CA ASP A 254 7.02 19.86 5.80
C ASP A 254 7.21 20.34 7.24
N CYS A 255 7.54 21.62 7.34
CA CYS A 255 7.76 22.28 8.61
C CYS A 255 6.79 23.44 8.71
N GLY A 256 5.59 23.12 9.19
CA GLY A 256 4.60 24.12 9.55
C GLY A 256 5.09 25.05 10.67
N SER A 257 4.20 25.89 11.17
CA SER A 257 4.53 26.93 12.16
C SER A 257 5.00 26.40 13.53
N THR A 258 4.81 25.11 13.84
CA THR A 258 5.15 24.50 15.13
C THR A 258 6.59 23.99 15.22
N SER A 259 7.39 24.11 14.15
CA SER A 259 8.75 23.53 14.04
C SER A 259 8.82 22.01 14.28
N GLN A 260 7.67 21.33 14.29
CA GLN A 260 7.59 19.87 14.36
C GLN A 260 7.74 19.31 12.94
N CYS A 261 8.43 18.19 12.84
CA CYS A 261 8.60 17.50 11.57
C CYS A 261 7.29 16.82 11.15
N ARG A 262 6.55 17.42 10.21
CA ARG A 262 5.35 16.81 9.62
C ARG A 262 5.78 15.94 8.45
N TYR A 263 5.21 14.74 8.33
CA TYR A 263 5.50 13.82 7.23
C TYR A 263 4.23 13.43 6.48
N GLU A 264 4.42 13.01 5.24
CA GLU A 264 3.39 12.38 4.41
C GLU A 264 3.99 11.15 3.73
N TYR A 265 3.33 9.99 3.90
CA TYR A 265 3.68 8.76 3.20
C TYR A 265 2.54 8.38 2.28
N SER A 266 2.87 7.89 1.08
CA SER A 266 1.93 7.32 0.13
C SER A 266 2.41 5.94 -0.29
N TYR A 267 1.47 5.00 -0.45
CA TYR A 267 1.74 3.60 -0.76
C TYR A 267 1.30 3.26 -2.19
N GLY A 268 1.72 2.10 -2.68
CA GLY A 268 1.44 1.66 -4.06
C GLY A 268 -0.05 1.44 -4.34
N ASP A 269 -0.85 1.16 -3.32
CA ASP A 269 -2.31 1.05 -3.38
C ASP A 269 -3.02 2.41 -3.33
N GLN A 270 -2.26 3.52 -3.37
CA GLN A 270 -2.71 4.90 -3.26
C GLN A 270 -3.24 5.30 -1.87
N SER A 271 -3.08 4.43 -0.87
CA SER A 271 -3.29 4.83 0.51
C SER A 271 -2.23 5.85 0.93
N TYR A 272 -2.57 6.67 1.93
CA TYR A 272 -1.66 7.66 2.47
C TYR A 272 -1.85 7.87 3.96
N VAL A 273 -0.79 8.34 4.60
CA VAL A 273 -0.78 8.76 6.00
C VAL A 273 -0.05 10.09 6.17
N VAL A 274 -0.57 10.92 7.06
CA VAL A 274 0.02 12.20 7.44
C VAL A 274 0.12 12.26 8.96
N GLY A 275 1.29 12.66 9.44
CA GLY A 275 1.55 12.73 10.86
C GLY A 275 2.74 13.60 11.22
N TYR A 276 3.16 13.49 12.47
CA TYR A 276 4.40 14.10 12.95
C TYR A 276 5.41 13.02 13.34
N LEU A 277 6.67 13.24 12.97
CA LEU A 277 7.76 12.38 13.40
C LEU A 277 8.02 12.59 14.90
N ALA A 278 8.19 11.50 15.61
CA ALA A 278 8.44 11.48 17.04
C ALA A 278 9.41 10.36 17.39
N THR A 279 9.91 10.37 18.63
CA THR A 279 10.59 9.22 19.22
C THR A 279 9.75 8.63 20.34
N GLU A 280 9.77 7.31 20.48
CA GLU A 280 9.08 6.59 21.55
C GLU A 280 9.90 5.38 22.03
N SER A 281 9.47 4.74 23.11
CA SER A 281 9.98 3.46 23.57
C SER A 281 9.11 2.33 23.01
N LEU A 282 9.74 1.36 22.36
CA LEU A 282 9.11 0.13 21.89
C LEU A 282 9.54 -1.05 22.76
N GLY A 283 8.63 -1.96 23.06
CA GLY A 283 8.92 -3.18 23.81
C GLY A 283 8.65 -4.43 22.98
N PHE A 284 9.51 -5.43 23.14
CA PHE A 284 9.43 -6.73 22.45
C PHE A 284 9.53 -7.88 23.45
N ASP A 285 8.95 -9.02 23.09
CA ASP A 285 9.11 -10.24 23.88
C ASP A 285 10.55 -10.75 23.77
N SER A 286 11.11 -11.29 24.86
CA SER A 286 12.50 -11.75 24.90
C SER A 286 12.67 -13.11 25.57
N GLY A 287 13.33 -14.01 24.85
CA GLY A 287 13.58 -15.39 25.29
C GLY A 287 12.30 -16.16 25.64
N ASN A 288 12.38 -17.09 26.58
CA ASN A 288 11.22 -17.86 27.07
C ASN A 288 10.59 -17.22 28.33
N SER A 289 10.98 -15.99 28.66
CA SER A 289 10.51 -15.29 29.86
C SER A 289 9.46 -14.25 29.50
N SER A 290 8.51 -13.97 30.40
CA SER A 290 7.54 -12.87 30.26
C SER A 290 8.17 -11.47 30.37
N ARG A 291 9.47 -11.35 30.07
CA ARG A 291 10.23 -10.10 30.17
C ARG A 291 10.13 -9.37 28.84
N LEU A 292 9.67 -8.12 28.92
CA LEU A 292 9.71 -7.17 27.82
C LEU A 292 11.10 -6.54 27.76
N GLU A 293 11.74 -6.59 26.60
CA GLU A 293 12.94 -5.80 26.32
C GLU A 293 12.53 -4.51 25.62
N GLU A 294 12.91 -3.40 26.24
CA GLU A 294 12.54 -2.07 25.79
C GLU A 294 13.67 -1.40 25.00
N VAL A 295 13.33 -0.87 23.84
CA VAL A 295 14.18 -0.05 22.98
C VAL A 295 13.68 1.37 23.04
N ARG A 296 14.49 2.26 23.60
CA ARG A 296 14.14 3.68 23.77
C ARG A 296 14.54 4.51 22.56
N LYS A 297 13.81 5.61 22.36
CA LYS A 297 14.08 6.64 21.34
C LYS A 297 14.01 6.12 19.90
N VAL A 298 13.15 5.13 19.64
CA VAL A 298 12.85 4.68 18.28
C VAL A 298 12.05 5.78 17.59
N LEU A 299 12.51 6.22 16.42
CA LEU A 299 11.79 7.11 15.54
C LEU A 299 10.55 6.39 15.00
N PHE A 300 9.39 7.03 15.14
CA PHE A 300 8.13 6.53 14.62
C PHE A 300 7.24 7.70 14.19
N GLY A 301 6.31 7.41 13.28
CA GLY A 301 5.29 8.34 12.81
C GLY A 301 4.06 8.35 13.70
N CYS A 302 3.70 9.52 14.23
CA CYS A 302 2.45 9.73 14.95
C CYS A 302 1.40 10.26 13.98
N THR A 303 0.57 9.37 13.44
CA THR A 303 -0.35 9.63 12.33
C THR A 303 -1.65 10.26 12.81
N HIS A 304 -2.03 11.39 12.21
CA HIS A 304 -3.27 12.11 12.55
C HIS A 304 -4.28 12.14 11.40
N GLU A 305 -3.85 11.76 10.19
CA GLU A 305 -4.72 11.51 9.04
C GLU A 305 -4.25 10.23 8.34
N SER A 306 -5.19 9.36 8.00
CA SER A 306 -4.95 8.13 7.26
C SER A 306 -6.14 7.82 6.36
N ASN A 307 -5.86 7.38 5.15
CA ASN A 307 -6.88 6.98 4.19
C ASN A 307 -6.36 5.83 3.33
N GLY A 308 -7.17 4.80 3.11
CA GLY A 308 -6.76 3.58 2.42
C GLY A 308 -7.56 2.37 2.86
N THR A 309 -7.08 1.19 2.51
CA THR A 309 -7.72 -0.12 2.78
C THR A 309 -7.20 -0.80 4.05
N PHE A 310 -6.71 -0.03 5.03
CA PHE A 310 -6.20 -0.56 6.30
C PHE A 310 -7.29 -1.27 7.11
N ASP A 311 -6.98 -2.47 7.59
CA ASP A 311 -7.90 -3.27 8.40
C ASP A 311 -7.96 -2.76 9.86
N ALA A 312 -9.14 -2.86 10.47
CA ALA A 312 -9.39 -2.33 11.80
C ALA A 312 -8.62 -3.03 12.93
N ALA A 313 -8.13 -4.26 12.72
CA ALA A 313 -7.30 -4.96 13.70
C ALA A 313 -5.92 -4.31 13.89
N GLY A 314 -5.38 -3.65 12.85
CA GLY A 314 -4.10 -2.96 12.90
C GLY A 314 -4.22 -1.49 13.33
N ALA A 315 -3.34 -1.03 14.21
CA ALA A 315 -3.24 0.37 14.63
C ALA A 315 -2.29 1.22 13.76
N GLY A 316 -1.64 0.58 12.78
CA GLY A 316 -0.73 1.20 11.83
C GLY A 316 0.16 0.15 11.18
N LEU A 317 1.42 0.52 10.94
CA LEU A 317 2.37 -0.27 10.15
C LEU A 317 3.77 -0.21 10.76
N VAL A 318 4.51 -1.32 10.66
CA VAL A 318 5.92 -1.43 11.03
C VAL A 318 6.75 -1.58 9.77
N GLY A 319 7.48 -0.51 9.44
CA GLY A 319 8.40 -0.49 8.30
C GLY A 319 9.69 -1.24 8.62
N LEU A 320 9.96 -2.26 7.80
CA LEU A 320 11.09 -3.18 7.87
C LEU A 320 11.97 -3.08 6.60
N GLY A 321 11.78 -2.04 5.79
CA GLY A 321 12.58 -1.76 4.60
C GLY A 321 14.06 -1.47 4.89
N GLY A 322 14.84 -1.25 3.83
CA GLY A 322 16.28 -0.97 3.89
C GLY A 322 16.65 0.47 4.25
N GLY A 323 15.68 1.39 4.30
CA GLY A 323 15.94 2.81 4.52
C GLY A 323 16.23 3.16 5.99
N GLN A 324 16.71 4.39 6.19
CA GLN A 324 17.22 4.86 7.49
C GLN A 324 16.18 4.94 8.61
N LEU A 325 14.88 5.04 8.25
CA LEU A 325 13.79 5.14 9.21
C LEU A 325 13.17 3.78 9.57
N SER A 326 13.60 2.69 8.94
CA SER A 326 13.09 1.35 9.23
C SER A 326 13.46 0.87 10.63
N LEU A 327 12.58 0.07 11.22
CA LEU A 327 12.80 -0.49 12.55
C LEU A 327 14.09 -1.31 12.57
N VAL A 328 14.35 -2.08 11.51
CA VAL A 328 15.55 -2.94 11.40
C VAL A 328 16.83 -2.12 11.31
N THR A 329 16.83 -1.01 10.55
CA THR A 329 17.98 -0.10 10.46
C THR A 329 18.20 0.66 11.76
N GLN A 330 17.11 1.07 12.42
CA GLN A 330 17.20 1.73 13.72
C GLN A 330 17.76 0.78 14.79
N LEU A 331 17.33 -0.48 14.85
CA LEU A 331 17.88 -1.47 15.78
C LEU A 331 19.36 -1.79 15.47
N GLY A 332 19.73 -1.83 14.19
CA GLY A 332 21.11 -1.86 13.69
C GLY A 332 22.01 -2.87 14.41
N ASP A 333 23.12 -2.37 14.97
CA ASP A 333 24.13 -3.19 15.66
C ASP A 333 23.54 -4.01 16.82
N ALA A 334 22.46 -3.54 17.47
CA ALA A 334 21.86 -4.24 18.60
C ALA A 334 21.21 -5.57 18.19
N ILE A 335 20.86 -5.72 16.91
CA ILE A 335 20.36 -6.96 16.31
C ILE A 335 21.36 -7.53 15.30
N GLY A 336 22.60 -7.04 15.28
CA GLY A 336 23.61 -7.45 14.29
C GLY A 336 23.11 -7.35 12.85
N HIS A 337 22.26 -6.35 12.56
CA HIS A 337 21.65 -6.10 11.25
C HIS A 337 20.89 -7.30 10.66
N LYS A 338 20.29 -8.12 11.53
CA LYS A 338 19.60 -9.36 11.17
C LYS A 338 18.18 -9.42 11.71
N PHE A 339 17.26 -9.81 10.83
CA PHE A 339 15.90 -10.15 11.21
C PHE A 339 15.37 -11.28 10.32
N SER A 340 14.38 -12.01 10.81
CA SER A 340 13.68 -13.01 10.03
C SER A 340 12.21 -13.05 10.42
N TYR A 341 11.37 -13.57 9.53
CA TYR A 341 9.99 -13.84 9.84
C TYR A 341 9.52 -15.16 9.23
N CYS A 342 8.45 -15.69 9.79
CA CYS A 342 7.77 -16.88 9.29
C CYS A 342 6.27 -16.60 9.23
N LEU A 343 5.71 -16.53 8.03
CA LEU A 343 4.30 -16.23 7.80
C LEU A 343 3.48 -17.53 7.77
N PRO A 344 2.55 -17.76 8.72
CA PRO A 344 1.63 -18.88 8.64
C PRO A 344 0.63 -18.68 7.48
N PRO A 345 -0.07 -19.74 7.05
CA PRO A 345 -1.13 -19.61 6.05
C PRO A 345 -2.13 -18.51 6.40
N ILE A 346 -2.57 -17.72 5.41
CA ILE A 346 -3.44 -16.56 5.68
C ILE A 346 -4.85 -16.95 6.17
N ASP A 347 -5.27 -18.19 5.88
CA ASP A 347 -6.51 -18.80 6.33
C ASP A 347 -6.39 -19.46 7.71
N ASN A 348 -5.21 -19.43 8.34
CA ASN A 348 -4.99 -19.97 9.67
C ASN A 348 -5.42 -18.98 10.76
N ASN A 349 -6.40 -19.39 11.57
CA ASN A 349 -6.93 -18.59 12.69
C ASN A 349 -6.44 -19.07 14.06
N SER A 350 -5.58 -20.08 14.11
CA SER A 350 -5.30 -20.83 15.35
C SER A 350 -3.87 -20.71 15.86
N SER A 351 -2.93 -20.28 15.02
CA SER A 351 -1.51 -20.26 15.35
C SER A 351 -0.83 -19.02 14.77
N ASN A 352 0.15 -18.51 15.50
CA ASN A 352 0.89 -17.31 15.10
C ASN A 352 2.22 -17.72 14.48
N GLY A 353 2.66 -16.92 13.52
CA GLY A 353 4.05 -16.87 13.09
C GLY A 353 4.93 -16.15 14.09
N ARG A 354 6.18 -15.98 13.70
CA ARG A 354 7.19 -15.26 14.50
C ARG A 354 7.96 -14.30 13.61
N LEU A 355 8.29 -13.15 14.16
CA LEU A 355 9.34 -12.26 13.69
C LEU A 355 10.46 -12.29 14.74
N LYS A 356 11.69 -12.57 14.31
CA LYS A 356 12.86 -12.75 15.17
C LYS A 356 13.92 -11.74 14.76
N PHE A 357 14.64 -11.17 15.73
CA PHE A 357 15.78 -10.30 15.46
C PHE A 357 17.08 -10.92 16.00
N GLY A 358 18.22 -10.41 15.53
CA GLY A 358 19.50 -10.78 16.10
C GLY A 358 19.93 -12.21 15.76
N SER A 359 20.56 -12.86 16.73
CA SER A 359 21.07 -14.23 16.55
C SER A 359 19.98 -15.25 16.27
N GLN A 360 18.73 -15.01 16.70
CA GLN A 360 17.60 -15.91 16.45
C GLN A 360 17.05 -15.82 15.03
N ALA A 361 17.40 -14.78 14.29
CA ALA A 361 17.00 -14.61 12.90
C ALA A 361 17.83 -15.49 11.94
N VAL A 362 18.98 -15.99 12.38
CA VAL A 362 19.86 -16.81 11.53
C VAL A 362 19.18 -18.14 11.23
N ASN A 363 19.06 -18.43 9.94
CA ASN A 363 18.53 -19.70 9.46
C ASN A 363 19.67 -20.72 9.29
N THR A 364 19.55 -21.89 9.92
CA THR A 364 20.52 -22.98 9.83
C THR A 364 19.92 -24.26 9.23
N ASP A 365 18.75 -24.16 8.58
CA ASP A 365 18.10 -25.29 7.93
C ASP A 365 18.97 -25.77 6.74
N PRO A 366 19.26 -27.08 6.63
CA PRO A 366 20.06 -27.60 5.52
C PRO A 366 19.40 -27.46 4.15
N ASN A 367 18.08 -27.24 4.09
CA ASN A 367 17.33 -27.00 2.87
C ASN A 367 17.13 -25.50 2.58
N ALA A 368 17.77 -24.62 3.35
CA ALA A 368 17.74 -23.20 3.09
C ALA A 368 18.46 -22.86 1.78
N VAL A 369 17.89 -21.96 0.99
CA VAL A 369 18.50 -21.38 -0.20
C VAL A 369 18.73 -19.89 0.01
N SER A 370 19.80 -19.35 -0.56
CA SER A 370 20.18 -17.95 -0.36
C SER A 370 20.38 -17.23 -1.68
N THR A 371 19.91 -15.98 -1.73
CA THR A 371 20.11 -15.07 -2.86
C THR A 371 20.60 -13.71 -2.37
N SER A 372 21.22 -12.94 -3.26
CA SER A 372 21.75 -11.62 -2.89
C SER A 372 20.63 -10.56 -2.87
N ILE A 373 20.63 -9.74 -1.83
CA ILE A 373 19.82 -8.52 -1.75
C ILE A 373 20.55 -7.45 -2.56
N ILE A 374 19.89 -6.95 -3.60
CA ILE A 374 20.38 -5.87 -4.43
C ILE A 374 19.89 -4.56 -3.80
N THR A 375 20.81 -3.79 -3.24
CA THR A 375 20.51 -2.47 -2.69
C THR A 375 20.52 -1.43 -3.82
N GLY A 376 19.45 -0.66 -3.96
CA GLY A 376 19.28 0.31 -5.04
C GLY A 376 18.81 1.68 -4.56
N THR A 377 18.35 2.50 -5.51
CA THR A 377 17.58 3.71 -5.22
C THR A 377 16.16 3.50 -5.73
N PRO A 378 15.12 3.62 -4.87
CA PRO A 378 15.21 3.95 -3.44
C PRO A 378 15.83 2.82 -2.61
N ASP A 379 16.43 3.19 -1.48
CA ASP A 379 17.10 2.28 -0.52
C ASP A 379 16.11 1.52 0.37
N THR A 380 14.83 1.91 0.35
CA THR A 380 13.71 1.25 1.01
C THR A 380 13.55 -0.22 0.63
N PHE A 381 13.68 -0.56 -0.66
CA PHE A 381 13.29 -1.89 -1.15
C PHE A 381 14.43 -2.89 -1.14
N PHE A 382 14.11 -4.13 -0.79
CA PHE A 382 14.98 -5.30 -0.97
C PHE A 382 14.76 -5.89 -2.36
N PHE A 383 15.55 -5.44 -3.34
CA PHE A 383 15.49 -5.99 -4.69
C PHE A 383 16.18 -7.36 -4.77
N LEU A 384 15.60 -8.25 -5.56
CA LEU A 384 16.14 -9.55 -5.93
C LEU A 384 16.20 -9.64 -7.46
N ASN A 385 16.91 -10.65 -7.95
CA ASN A 385 16.96 -10.96 -9.38
C ASN A 385 16.31 -12.31 -9.64
N LEU A 386 15.10 -12.30 -10.21
CA LEU A 386 14.39 -13.47 -10.68
C LEU A 386 14.78 -13.74 -12.14
N GLU A 387 15.40 -14.88 -12.41
CA GLU A 387 15.92 -15.24 -13.72
C GLU A 387 14.90 -16.00 -14.56
N SER A 388 14.17 -16.93 -13.93
CA SER A 388 13.12 -17.68 -14.62
C SER A 388 12.06 -18.25 -13.67
N ILE A 389 10.92 -18.65 -14.22
CA ILE A 389 9.83 -19.35 -13.52
C ILE A 389 9.61 -20.71 -14.19
N ARG A 390 9.64 -21.80 -13.43
CA ARG A 390 9.47 -23.17 -13.95
C ARG A 390 8.22 -23.83 -13.38
N VAL A 391 7.42 -24.46 -14.25
CA VAL A 391 6.18 -25.15 -13.87
C VAL A 391 6.44 -26.65 -13.72
N GLY A 392 6.18 -27.20 -12.53
CA GLY A 392 6.36 -28.62 -12.22
C GLY A 392 7.75 -29.13 -12.59
N ASN A 393 7.79 -30.20 -13.38
CA ASN A 393 9.03 -30.86 -13.84
C ASN A 393 9.40 -30.50 -15.28
N GLU A 394 8.87 -29.40 -15.83
CA GLU A 394 9.25 -28.94 -17.17
C GLU A 394 10.76 -28.64 -17.24
N THR A 395 11.39 -28.99 -18.36
CA THR A 395 12.85 -28.85 -18.54
C THR A 395 13.30 -27.40 -18.74
N GLU A 396 12.44 -26.56 -19.33
CA GLU A 396 12.75 -25.17 -19.65
C GLU A 396 11.98 -24.22 -18.73
N GLY A 397 12.66 -23.25 -18.12
CA GLY A 397 12.01 -22.14 -17.40
C GLY A 397 11.48 -21.08 -18.34
N ILE A 398 10.47 -20.34 -17.89
CA ILE A 398 10.00 -19.09 -18.50
C ILE A 398 11.00 -18.01 -18.10
N ALA A 399 11.79 -17.51 -19.04
CA ALA A 399 12.76 -16.46 -18.76
C ALA A 399 12.04 -15.17 -18.33
N VAL A 400 12.47 -14.59 -17.21
CA VAL A 400 11.94 -13.30 -16.73
C VAL A 400 12.83 -12.20 -17.27
N LYS A 401 12.22 -11.15 -17.83
CA LYS A 401 12.98 -10.03 -18.35
C LYS A 401 13.66 -9.29 -17.19
N PRO A 402 14.95 -8.94 -17.31
CA PRO A 402 15.57 -8.04 -16.36
C PRO A 402 14.87 -6.68 -16.46
N ALA A 403 14.08 -6.31 -15.47
CA ALA A 403 13.67 -4.93 -15.29
C ALA A 403 14.87 -4.16 -14.75
N GLN A 404 15.30 -3.10 -15.42
CA GLN A 404 16.35 -2.21 -14.91
C GLN A 404 15.72 -1.25 -13.93
N VAL A 405 15.33 -1.75 -12.76
CA VAL A 405 14.74 -0.92 -11.71
C VAL A 405 15.85 -0.42 -10.80
N GLY A 406 16.04 0.89 -10.77
CA GLY A 406 17.11 1.53 -10.00
C GLY A 406 18.50 1.42 -10.64
N SER A 407 19.47 2.09 -10.03
CA SER A 407 20.85 2.22 -10.53
C SER A 407 21.73 0.97 -10.40
N HIS A 408 21.24 -0.11 -9.75
CA HIS A 408 22.08 -1.23 -9.30
C HIS A 408 21.55 -2.63 -9.66
N GLY A 409 20.45 -2.74 -10.42
CA GLY A 409 19.90 -4.02 -10.91
C GLY A 409 18.81 -4.63 -10.00
N GLY A 410 18.29 -5.79 -10.41
CA GLY A 410 17.15 -6.47 -9.79
C GLY A 410 15.82 -6.14 -10.47
N ASN A 411 14.92 -7.13 -10.52
CA ASN A 411 13.66 -7.02 -11.28
C ASN A 411 12.40 -7.28 -10.44
N ILE A 412 12.57 -7.66 -9.18
CA ILE A 412 11.48 -7.96 -8.25
C ILE A 412 11.87 -7.54 -6.83
N ILE A 413 10.95 -6.97 -6.07
CA ILE A 413 11.12 -6.71 -4.64
C ILE A 413 10.44 -7.80 -3.83
N ILE A 414 10.99 -8.16 -2.67
CA ILE A 414 10.27 -8.99 -1.70
C ILE A 414 9.53 -8.10 -0.72
N ASP A 415 8.21 -8.28 -0.62
CA ASP A 415 7.35 -7.39 0.17
C ASP A 415 6.25 -8.16 0.92
N SER A 416 6.30 -8.10 2.25
CA SER A 416 5.32 -8.70 3.16
C SER A 416 4.06 -7.85 3.32
N GLY A 417 4.13 -6.55 3.02
CA GLY A 417 2.99 -5.62 3.01
C GLY A 417 2.11 -5.77 1.78
N THR A 418 2.61 -6.39 0.70
CA THR A 418 1.83 -6.70 -0.50
C THR A 418 1.33 -8.15 -0.47
N THR A 419 0.03 -8.36 -0.70
CA THR A 419 -0.58 -9.70 -0.66
C THR A 419 -0.19 -10.59 -1.84
N LEU A 420 -0.44 -10.10 -3.06
CA LEU A 420 -0.29 -10.86 -4.30
C LEU A 420 1.10 -10.71 -4.89
N THR A 421 1.50 -11.65 -5.73
CA THR A 421 2.75 -11.52 -6.49
C THR A 421 2.49 -10.79 -7.81
N PHE A 422 3.36 -9.86 -8.17
CA PHE A 422 3.29 -9.10 -9.41
C PHE A 422 4.52 -9.40 -10.28
N ILE A 423 4.30 -9.74 -11.54
CA ILE A 423 5.35 -10.01 -12.53
C ILE A 423 5.01 -9.34 -13.86
N ASP A 424 5.98 -9.26 -14.77
CA ASP A 424 5.72 -8.66 -16.09
C ASP A 424 4.68 -9.47 -16.88
N ASP A 425 3.94 -8.77 -17.74
CA ASP A 425 2.79 -9.32 -18.45
C ASP A 425 3.17 -10.51 -19.33
N GLU A 426 4.30 -10.44 -20.04
CA GLU A 426 4.73 -11.49 -20.97
C GLU A 426 5.07 -12.78 -20.24
N THR A 427 5.78 -12.67 -19.11
CA THR A 427 6.04 -13.80 -18.21
C THR A 427 4.73 -14.36 -17.67
N LEU A 428 3.79 -13.52 -17.21
CA LEU A 428 2.51 -13.96 -16.66
C LEU A 428 1.66 -14.72 -17.70
N GLN A 429 1.51 -14.17 -18.90
CA GLN A 429 0.72 -14.82 -19.96
C GLN A 429 1.34 -16.16 -20.39
N THR A 430 2.67 -16.24 -20.42
CA THR A 430 3.36 -17.50 -20.68
C THR A 430 3.11 -18.52 -19.57
N LEU A 431 3.17 -18.10 -18.30
CA LEU A 431 2.89 -18.94 -17.15
C LEU A 431 1.44 -19.47 -17.17
N ILE A 432 0.47 -18.59 -17.42
CA ILE A 432 -0.95 -18.96 -17.55
C ILE A 432 -1.14 -20.01 -18.67
N SER A 433 -0.46 -19.82 -19.81
CA SER A 433 -0.52 -20.76 -20.93
C SER A 433 0.04 -22.13 -20.55
N ARG A 434 1.18 -22.19 -19.84
CA ARG A 434 1.76 -23.47 -19.39
C ARG A 434 0.87 -24.18 -18.38
N LEU A 435 0.36 -23.45 -17.38
CA LEU A 435 -0.58 -23.98 -16.38
C LEU A 435 -1.86 -24.51 -17.02
N THR A 436 -2.42 -23.79 -17.98
CA THR A 436 -3.61 -24.21 -18.74
C THR A 436 -3.38 -25.53 -19.48
N ASN A 437 -2.19 -25.75 -20.03
CA ASN A 437 -1.86 -26.98 -20.75
C ASN A 437 -1.61 -28.16 -19.80
N SER A 438 -0.98 -27.91 -18.65
CA SER A 438 -0.60 -28.95 -17.69
C SER A 438 -1.76 -29.38 -16.78
N VAL A 439 -2.62 -28.45 -16.35
CA VAL A 439 -3.69 -28.70 -15.38
C VAL A 439 -4.95 -29.19 -16.10
N LYS A 440 -5.56 -30.28 -15.59
CA LYS A 440 -6.75 -30.91 -16.20
C LYS A 440 -8.08 -30.50 -15.56
N MET A 441 -8.04 -29.62 -14.58
CA MET A 441 -9.24 -29.10 -13.92
C MET A 441 -9.99 -28.12 -14.85
N PRO A 442 -11.34 -28.08 -14.78
CA PRO A 442 -12.13 -27.07 -15.47
C PRO A 442 -11.66 -25.65 -15.14
N GLN A 443 -11.55 -24.82 -16.17
CA GLN A 443 -11.33 -23.39 -15.99
C GLN A 443 -12.66 -22.68 -15.80
N VAL A 444 -12.70 -21.76 -14.84
CA VAL A 444 -13.86 -20.94 -14.53
C VAL A 444 -13.47 -19.46 -14.51
N SER A 445 -14.43 -18.58 -14.71
CA SER A 445 -14.20 -17.15 -14.52
C SER A 445 -14.15 -16.82 -13.05
N ASP A 446 -13.26 -15.91 -12.66
CA ASP A 446 -13.30 -15.27 -11.35
C ASP A 446 -14.63 -14.50 -11.17
N PRO A 447 -15.43 -14.81 -10.14
CA PRO A 447 -16.66 -14.06 -9.83
C PRO A 447 -16.42 -12.56 -9.62
N ASP A 448 -15.25 -12.17 -9.08
CA ASP A 448 -14.92 -10.78 -8.76
C ASP A 448 -14.16 -10.07 -9.90
N GLY A 449 -13.71 -10.82 -10.91
CA GLY A 449 -13.03 -10.30 -12.10
C GLY A 449 -11.62 -9.76 -11.88
N LEU A 450 -10.99 -10.08 -10.75
CA LEU A 450 -9.62 -9.69 -10.39
C LEU A 450 -8.57 -10.65 -10.98
N PHE A 451 -8.83 -11.97 -10.90
CA PHE A 451 -7.85 -12.99 -11.28
C PHE A 451 -8.02 -13.45 -12.73
N THR A 452 -6.90 -13.67 -13.41
CA THR A 452 -6.88 -14.03 -14.84
C THR A 452 -7.04 -15.53 -15.09
N LEU A 453 -6.66 -16.39 -14.14
CA LEU A 453 -6.74 -17.85 -14.27
C LEU A 453 -7.33 -18.46 -13.00
N CYS A 454 -8.45 -19.17 -13.13
CA CYS A 454 -9.06 -19.92 -12.05
C CYS A 454 -9.43 -21.33 -12.48
N PHE A 455 -9.34 -22.26 -11.53
CA PHE A 455 -9.73 -23.64 -11.69
C PHE A 455 -10.82 -24.00 -10.69
N GLU A 456 -11.76 -24.83 -11.12
CA GLU A 456 -12.79 -25.41 -10.25
C GLU A 456 -12.53 -26.90 -10.03
N ASP A 457 -12.72 -27.37 -8.81
CA ASP A 457 -12.75 -28.79 -8.48
C ASP A 457 -14.02 -29.15 -7.72
N SER A 458 -14.79 -30.11 -8.24
CA SER A 458 -16.04 -30.55 -7.62
C SER A 458 -15.83 -31.12 -6.21
N ASP A 459 -14.64 -31.66 -5.95
CA ASP A 459 -14.24 -32.27 -4.68
C ASP A 459 -13.71 -31.24 -3.68
N GLY A 460 -13.65 -29.96 -4.05
CA GLY A 460 -13.24 -28.83 -3.21
C GLY A 460 -11.78 -28.42 -3.34
N VAL A 461 -11.43 -27.28 -2.73
CA VAL A 461 -10.10 -26.65 -2.87
C VAL A 461 -8.92 -27.51 -2.39
N GLU A 462 -9.10 -28.36 -1.38
CA GLU A 462 -8.02 -29.24 -0.91
C GLU A 462 -7.64 -30.28 -1.98
N SER A 463 -8.65 -30.85 -2.65
CA SER A 463 -8.46 -31.73 -3.80
C SER A 463 -7.77 -30.99 -4.94
N ALA A 464 -8.22 -29.77 -5.23
CA ALA A 464 -7.65 -28.92 -6.27
C ALA A 464 -6.15 -28.64 -6.03
N GLN A 465 -5.76 -28.29 -4.80
CA GLN A 465 -4.36 -28.04 -4.44
C GLN A 465 -3.46 -29.25 -4.75
N SER A 466 -3.95 -30.48 -4.56
CA SER A 466 -3.16 -31.70 -4.85
C SER A 466 -2.94 -31.98 -6.35
N LYS A 467 -3.77 -31.37 -7.21
CA LYS A 467 -3.75 -31.55 -8.67
C LYS A 467 -2.96 -30.45 -9.39
N LEU A 468 -2.56 -29.40 -8.68
CA LEU A 468 -1.78 -28.29 -9.22
C LEU A 468 -0.28 -28.58 -9.10
N PRO A 469 0.54 -28.19 -10.10
CA PRO A 469 1.98 -28.37 -10.03
C PRO A 469 2.61 -27.38 -9.04
N ASP A 470 3.76 -27.77 -8.48
CA ASP A 470 4.67 -26.82 -7.85
C ASP A 470 5.19 -25.82 -8.91
N ILE A 471 5.50 -24.59 -8.48
CA ILE A 471 6.12 -23.57 -9.33
C ILE A 471 7.45 -23.18 -8.70
N THR A 472 8.54 -23.24 -9.45
CA THR A 472 9.87 -22.83 -8.94
C THR A 472 10.21 -21.45 -9.45
N PHE A 473 10.49 -20.53 -8.52
CA PHE A 473 11.08 -19.23 -8.83
C PHE A 473 12.60 -19.36 -8.73
N HIS A 474 13.26 -19.22 -9.88
CA HIS A 474 14.71 -19.29 -9.99
C HIS A 474 15.29 -17.89 -9.80
N PHE A 475 15.63 -17.56 -8.56
CA PHE A 475 16.40 -16.35 -8.26
C PHE A 475 17.90 -16.62 -8.49
N SER A 476 18.69 -15.57 -8.67
CA SER A 476 20.15 -15.72 -8.75
C SER A 476 20.70 -16.42 -7.51
N GLY A 477 21.15 -17.66 -7.69
CA GLY A 477 21.72 -18.51 -6.63
C GLY A 477 20.70 -19.30 -5.79
N ALA A 478 19.40 -19.15 -6.02
CA ALA A 478 18.37 -19.80 -5.21
C ALA A 478 17.15 -20.27 -6.02
N ASP A 479 16.85 -21.56 -5.90
CA ASP A 479 15.61 -22.16 -6.39
C ASP A 479 14.58 -22.21 -5.27
N VAL A 480 13.58 -21.33 -5.34
CA VAL A 480 12.49 -21.29 -4.35
C VAL A 480 11.30 -22.07 -4.92
N VAL A 481 11.05 -23.25 -4.37
CA VAL A 481 9.94 -24.12 -4.78
C VAL A 481 8.66 -23.71 -4.05
N LEU A 482 7.72 -23.12 -4.77
CA LEU A 482 6.44 -22.63 -4.28
C LEU A 482 5.37 -23.72 -4.48
N LYS A 483 4.73 -24.11 -3.38
CA LYS A 483 3.61 -25.07 -3.42
C LYS A 483 2.36 -24.38 -3.96
N PRO A 484 1.33 -25.13 -4.41
CA PRO A 484 0.08 -24.53 -4.88
C PRO A 484 -0.53 -23.50 -3.92
N ARG A 485 -0.43 -23.70 -2.61
CA ARG A 485 -0.86 -22.71 -1.60
C ARG A 485 -0.12 -21.37 -1.62
N ASN A 486 1.11 -21.34 -2.12
CA ASN A 486 1.91 -20.13 -2.28
C ASN A 486 1.56 -19.36 -3.55
N MET A 487 0.82 -19.98 -4.46
CA MET A 487 0.59 -19.47 -5.82
C MET A 487 -0.89 -19.29 -6.15
N PHE A 488 -1.79 -19.96 -5.42
CA PHE A 488 -3.22 -19.95 -5.68
C PHE A 488 -4.01 -19.53 -4.43
N VAL A 489 -5.04 -18.72 -4.66
CA VAL A 489 -5.94 -18.17 -3.64
C VAL A 489 -7.31 -18.82 -3.73
N LYS A 490 -7.91 -19.10 -2.57
CA LYS A 490 -9.29 -19.59 -2.46
C LYS A 490 -10.27 -18.44 -2.66
N ILE A 491 -11.11 -18.54 -3.69
CA ILE A 491 -12.20 -17.57 -3.96
C ILE A 491 -13.55 -18.14 -3.55
N ASP A 492 -13.73 -19.45 -3.67
CA ASP A 492 -14.92 -20.19 -3.19
C ASP A 492 -14.46 -21.57 -2.67
N GLU A 493 -15.35 -22.34 -2.05
CA GLU A 493 -15.12 -23.71 -1.57
C GLU A 493 -14.60 -24.67 -2.65
N LYS A 494 -14.79 -24.34 -3.92
CA LYS A 494 -14.39 -25.15 -5.07
C LYS A 494 -13.47 -24.43 -6.05
N ILE A 495 -13.22 -23.14 -5.87
CA ILE A 495 -12.52 -22.30 -6.85
C ILE A 495 -11.20 -21.80 -6.27
N LEU A 496 -10.11 -22.12 -6.99
CA LEU A 496 -8.78 -21.58 -6.74
C LEU A 496 -8.34 -20.72 -7.93
N CYS A 497 -7.83 -19.52 -7.67
CA CYS A 497 -7.33 -18.62 -8.69
C CYS A 497 -5.83 -18.38 -8.53
N LEU A 498 -5.11 -18.21 -9.64
CA LEU A 498 -3.70 -17.87 -9.63
C LEU A 498 -3.52 -16.48 -8.98
N GLY A 499 -2.81 -16.42 -7.85
CA GLY A 499 -2.56 -15.21 -7.07
C GLY A 499 -1.45 -14.32 -7.63
N LEU A 500 -1.25 -14.32 -8.95
CA LEU A 500 -0.28 -13.50 -9.65
C LEU A 500 -0.99 -12.51 -10.57
N LEU A 501 -0.56 -11.26 -10.54
CA LEU A 501 -1.07 -10.19 -11.40
C LEU A 501 0.04 -9.55 -12.23
N SER A 502 -0.37 -8.87 -13.30
CA SER A 502 0.54 -8.16 -14.19
C SER A 502 0.99 -6.85 -13.55
N THR A 503 2.26 -6.49 -13.74
CA THR A 503 2.77 -5.15 -13.39
C THR A 503 2.27 -4.07 -14.35
N GLU A 504 1.56 -4.42 -15.42
CA GLU A 504 0.94 -3.43 -16.31
C GLU A 504 -0.12 -2.61 -15.55
N GLY A 505 -0.03 -1.28 -15.69
CA GLY A 505 -0.86 -0.34 -14.93
C GLY A 505 -0.27 0.11 -13.58
N MET A 506 0.84 -0.49 -13.12
CA MET A 506 1.61 0.05 -11.99
C MET A 506 2.56 1.16 -12.47
N ASP A 507 2.67 2.24 -11.69
CA ASP A 507 3.51 3.40 -12.05
C ASP A 507 5.01 3.03 -12.20
N SER A 508 5.51 2.11 -11.37
CA SER A 508 6.92 1.74 -11.33
C SER A 508 7.26 0.49 -12.15
N LYS A 509 6.24 -0.29 -12.59
CA LYS A 509 6.36 -1.60 -13.27
C LYS A 509 7.37 -2.57 -12.62
N ILE A 510 7.56 -2.47 -11.31
CA ILE A 510 8.48 -3.31 -10.54
C ILE A 510 7.73 -4.60 -10.18
N GLY A 511 8.36 -5.76 -10.36
CA GLY A 511 7.79 -7.01 -9.86
C GLY A 511 7.74 -7.02 -8.33
N ILE A 512 6.78 -7.72 -7.74
CA ILE A 512 6.65 -7.86 -6.29
C ILE A 512 6.46 -9.33 -5.94
N PHE A 513 7.30 -9.88 -5.07
CA PHE A 513 7.12 -11.19 -4.46
C PHE A 513 6.31 -11.03 -3.17
N GLY A 514 4.99 -11.23 -3.27
CA GLY A 514 4.03 -10.91 -2.21
C GLY A 514 3.95 -11.95 -1.10
N ASN A 515 3.20 -11.61 -0.05
CA ASN A 515 3.17 -12.35 1.21
C ASN A 515 2.56 -13.76 1.10
N ILE A 516 1.66 -14.03 0.14
CA ILE A 516 1.14 -15.39 -0.10
C ILE A 516 2.25 -16.32 -0.58
N ALA A 517 3.12 -15.83 -1.47
CA ALA A 517 4.25 -16.60 -1.97
C ALA A 517 5.30 -16.86 -0.87
N GLN A 518 5.33 -16.02 0.16
CA GLN A 518 6.23 -16.11 1.32
C GLN A 518 5.72 -17.03 2.44
N GLN A 519 4.46 -17.51 2.39
CA GLN A 519 3.89 -18.37 3.43
C GLN A 519 4.67 -19.68 3.61
N ASN A 520 4.82 -20.12 4.87
CA ASN A 520 5.55 -21.35 5.21
C ASN A 520 7.03 -21.34 4.78
N PHE A 521 7.64 -20.17 4.77
CA PHE A 521 9.07 -20.00 4.72
C PHE A 521 9.55 -19.22 5.95
N ASN A 522 10.66 -19.65 6.54
CA ASN A 522 11.45 -18.78 7.40
C ASN A 522 12.38 -17.95 6.50
N ILE A 523 12.05 -16.67 6.34
CA ILE A 523 12.74 -15.72 5.48
C ILE A 523 13.65 -14.87 6.35
N ALA A 524 14.95 -15.07 6.22
CA ALA A 524 15.98 -14.41 7.00
C ALA A 524 16.76 -13.39 6.16
N TYR A 525 16.89 -12.18 6.71
CA TYR A 525 17.61 -11.06 6.15
C TYR A 525 18.90 -10.85 6.95
N ASP A 526 20.04 -10.93 6.26
CA ASP A 526 21.32 -10.46 6.75
C ASP A 526 21.69 -9.20 5.97
N LEU A 527 21.44 -8.03 6.56
CA LEU A 527 21.59 -6.75 5.87
C LEU A 527 23.06 -6.35 5.70
N ASP A 528 23.94 -6.80 6.60
CA ASP A 528 25.40 -6.62 6.46
C ASP A 528 25.95 -7.47 5.32
N ALA A 529 25.57 -8.75 5.28
CA ALA A 529 25.97 -9.66 4.21
C ALA A 529 25.18 -9.46 2.90
N LYS A 530 24.17 -8.57 2.90
CA LYS A 530 23.22 -8.36 1.81
C LYS A 530 22.68 -9.68 1.25
N THR A 531 22.26 -10.56 2.14
CA THR A 531 21.82 -11.92 1.80
C THR A 531 20.42 -12.16 2.33
N LEU A 532 19.56 -12.67 1.45
CA LEU A 532 18.23 -13.18 1.80
C LEU A 532 18.29 -14.70 1.78
N THR A 533 17.85 -15.35 2.86
CA THR A 533 17.80 -16.81 2.98
C THR A 533 16.38 -17.27 3.21
N LEU A 534 15.91 -18.20 2.38
CA LEU A 534 14.57 -18.79 2.46
C LEU A 534 14.71 -20.27 2.80
N ALA A 535 14.05 -20.72 3.86
CA ALA A 535 13.91 -22.15 4.15
C ALA A 535 12.44 -22.53 4.33
N PRO A 536 11.97 -23.63 3.71
CA PRO A 536 10.63 -24.16 4.00
C PRO A 536 10.47 -24.40 5.51
N ALA A 537 9.35 -23.96 6.08
CA ALA A 537 9.07 -24.08 7.51
C ALA A 537 7.57 -24.19 7.77
N ASP A 538 7.17 -24.98 8.76
CA ASP A 538 5.81 -24.93 9.28
C ASP A 538 5.67 -23.71 10.21
N CYS A 539 5.26 -22.57 9.64
CA CYS A 539 5.15 -21.31 10.37
C CYS A 539 4.02 -21.29 11.41
N THR A 540 3.28 -22.39 11.60
CA THR A 540 2.34 -22.55 12.72
C THR A 540 2.99 -23.12 13.99
N LYS A 541 4.26 -23.54 13.91
CA LYS A 541 5.00 -24.24 14.99
C LYS A 541 6.29 -23.55 15.44
N VAL A 542 6.46 -22.25 15.16
CA VAL A 542 7.77 -21.53 15.21
C VAL A 542 8.08 -20.67 16.44
#